data_AF-A0A2B8ATT2-F1
#
_entry.id   AF-A0A2B8ATT2-F1
#
_cell.length_a   1.000
_cell.length_b   1.000
_cell.length_c   1.000
_cell.angle_alpha   90.00
_cell.angle_beta   90.00
_cell.angle_gamma   90.00
#
_symmetry.space_group_name_H-M   'P 1'
#
loop_
_entity.id
_entity.type
_entity.pdbx_description
1 polymer ?
#
loop_
_entity_poly.entity_id
_entity_poly.type
_entity_poly.pdbx_seq_one_letter_code
_entity_poly.pdbx_strand_id
1 'polypeptide(L)'
;MTTVDIRDLLSGPEPDPAGDAGHTAHPERAGFFTDTSVCIGCKACEVACKEWNAIPEDGLSLTGMSYDNSEGLGASTWRHVAFVEQSVPVRAPDP
;
A
#
# COMPACT_ATOMS: atom_id res chain seq x y z
N MET A 1 26.57 18.03 6.62
CA MET A 1 26.39 16.58 6.74
C MET A 1 25.41 16.36 7.88
N THR A 2 24.13 16.60 7.60
CA THR A 2 23.04 16.48 8.58
C THR A 2 22.87 15.01 8.91
N THR A 3 22.86 14.71 10.21
CA THR A 3 22.59 13.37 10.73
C THR A 3 21.16 13.00 10.38
N VAL A 4 20.98 12.11 9.40
CA VAL A 4 19.66 11.53 9.09
C VAL A 4 19.30 10.61 10.26
N ASP A 5 18.28 10.99 11.03
CA ASP A 5 17.69 10.12 12.05
C ASP A 5 16.80 9.08 11.34
N ILE A 6 17.04 7.80 11.62
CA ILE A 6 16.28 6.68 11.03
C ILE A 6 14.77 6.78 11.32
N ARG A 7 14.36 7.50 12.36
CA ARG A 7 12.95 7.71 12.73
C ARG A 7 12.21 8.63 11.77
N ASP A 8 12.91 9.59 11.16
CA ASP A 8 12.33 10.52 10.19
C ASP A 8 12.12 9.86 8.81
N LEU A 9 12.76 8.71 8.54
CA LEU A 9 12.62 7.96 7.30
C LEU A 9 11.29 7.19 7.18
N LEU A 10 10.57 7.00 8.28
CA LEU A 10 9.30 6.26 8.27
C LEU A 10 8.09 7.17 8.03
N SER A 11 8.23 8.47 8.30
CA SER A 11 7.20 9.49 8.05
C SER A 11 7.77 10.90 8.18
N GLY A 12 7.49 11.78 7.22
CA GLY A 12 7.92 13.19 7.28
C GLY A 12 8.12 13.79 5.89
N PRO A 13 8.58 15.05 5.82
CA PRO A 13 9.04 15.66 4.58
C PRO A 13 10.25 14.89 4.05
N GLU A 14 10.10 14.23 2.91
CA GLU A 14 11.19 13.55 2.20
C GLU A 14 11.87 14.55 1.25
N PRO A 15 13.10 15.04 1.54
CA PRO A 15 13.73 16.11 0.80
C PRO A 15 14.18 15.71 -0.62
N ASP A 16 14.57 14.45 -0.86
CA ASP A 16 15.01 13.99 -2.18
C ASP A 16 14.66 12.51 -2.45
N PRO A 17 13.37 12.19 -2.67
CA PRO A 17 12.95 10.82 -2.94
C PRO A 17 13.51 10.25 -4.25
N ALA A 18 13.93 11.11 -5.20
CA ALA A 18 14.44 10.63 -6.48
C ALA A 18 15.93 10.26 -6.38
N GLY A 19 16.73 11.09 -5.70
CA GLY A 19 18.13 10.80 -5.39
C GLY A 19 18.26 9.55 -4.53
N ASP A 20 17.42 9.42 -3.50
CA ASP A 20 17.42 8.26 -2.59
C ASP A 20 16.98 6.96 -3.28
N ALA A 21 16.11 7.05 -4.29
CA ALA A 21 15.74 5.93 -5.16
C ALA A 21 16.83 5.59 -6.23
N GLY A 22 17.94 6.33 -6.27
CA GLY A 22 19.07 6.08 -7.18
C GLY A 22 18.93 6.70 -8.57
N HIS A 23 18.02 7.66 -8.76
CA HIS A 23 17.90 8.37 -10.03
C HIS A 23 19.01 9.44 -10.17
N THR A 24 19.69 9.46 -11.31
CA THR A 24 20.75 10.44 -11.61
C THR A 24 20.23 11.83 -11.95
N ALA A 25 18.94 11.95 -12.28
CA ALA A 25 18.21 13.18 -12.49
C ALA A 25 16.77 12.98 -12.01
N HIS A 26 16.07 14.06 -11.68
CA HIS A 26 14.65 13.99 -11.33
C HIS A 26 13.80 13.72 -12.57
N PRO A 27 13.17 12.55 -12.72
CA PRO A 27 12.19 12.34 -13.78
C PRO A 27 10.95 13.22 -13.54
N GLU A 28 10.07 13.30 -14.53
CA GLU A 28 8.76 13.93 -14.35
C GLU A 28 8.03 13.27 -13.15
N ARG A 29 7.50 14.10 -12.26
CA ARG A 29 6.88 13.62 -11.03
C ARG A 29 5.50 13.04 -11.33
N ALA A 30 5.33 11.75 -11.02
CA ALA A 30 4.04 11.09 -10.99
C ALA A 30 3.64 10.77 -9.53
N GLY A 31 2.34 10.61 -9.30
CA GLY A 31 1.80 10.22 -7.99
C GLY A 31 0.49 9.45 -8.13
N PHE A 32 0.15 8.68 -7.11
CA PHE A 32 -1.10 7.92 -7.03
C PHE A 32 -1.89 8.37 -5.80
N PHE A 33 -3.17 8.72 -5.99
CA PHE A 33 -4.11 8.93 -4.90
C PHE A 33 -5.06 7.74 -4.83
N THR A 34 -5.01 6.97 -3.73
CA THR A 34 -5.95 5.88 -3.49
C THR A 34 -7.00 6.34 -2.48
N ASP A 35 -8.21 6.63 -2.97
CA ASP A 35 -9.34 6.99 -2.11
C ASP A 35 -9.96 5.71 -1.52
N THR A 36 -9.73 5.49 -0.23
CA THR A 36 -10.26 4.32 0.49
C THR A 36 -11.74 4.45 0.81
N SER A 37 -12.34 5.64 0.73
CA SER A 37 -13.78 5.84 1.01
C SER A 37 -14.69 5.23 -0.05
N VAL A 38 -14.18 5.04 -1.27
CA VAL A 38 -14.88 4.39 -2.39
C VAL A 38 -14.38 2.96 -2.68
N CYS A 39 -13.37 2.50 -1.95
CA CYS A 39 -12.82 1.17 -2.11
C CYS A 39 -13.82 0.11 -1.64
N ILE A 40 -14.21 -0.81 -2.54
CA ILE A 40 -15.16 -1.88 -2.24
C ILE A 40 -14.49 -3.20 -1.83
N GLY A 41 -13.17 -3.22 -1.64
CA GLY A 41 -12.44 -4.42 -1.26
C GLY A 41 -12.39 -5.53 -2.33
N CYS A 42 -12.54 -5.21 -3.62
CA CYS A 42 -12.61 -6.24 -4.69
C CYS A 42 -11.31 -7.02 -4.95
N LYS A 43 -10.19 -6.62 -4.34
CA LYS A 43 -8.82 -7.16 -4.56
C LYS A 43 -8.33 -7.18 -6.02
N ALA A 44 -9.03 -6.55 -6.97
CA ALA A 44 -8.63 -6.51 -8.39
C ALA A 44 -7.26 -5.84 -8.59
N CYS A 45 -6.91 -4.86 -7.75
CA CYS A 45 -5.60 -4.21 -7.81
C CYS A 45 -4.44 -5.14 -7.42
N GLU A 46 -4.67 -6.19 -6.61
CA GLU A 46 -3.65 -7.20 -6.32
C GLU A 46 -3.42 -8.11 -7.53
N VAL A 47 -4.52 -8.59 -8.13
CA VAL A 47 -4.49 -9.47 -9.31
C VAL A 47 -3.81 -8.75 -10.48
N ALA A 48 -4.20 -7.50 -10.75
CA ALA A 48 -3.61 -6.70 -11.83
C ALA A 48 -2.11 -6.43 -11.60
N CYS A 49 -1.68 -6.21 -10.35
CA CYS A 49 -0.28 -6.04 -10.02
C CYS A 49 0.54 -7.29 -10.36
N LYS A 50 0.04 -8.48 -9.99
CA LYS A 50 0.68 -9.75 -10.32
C LYS A 50 0.69 -10.02 -11.82
N GLU A 51 -0.45 -9.83 -12.50
CA GLU A 51 -0.60 -10.06 -13.94
C GLU A 51 0.39 -9.20 -14.75
N TRP A 52 0.41 -7.89 -14.49
CA TRP A 52 1.27 -6.97 -15.23
C TRP A 52 2.76 -7.23 -15.01
N ASN A 53 3.15 -7.56 -13.77
CA ASN A 53 4.55 -7.74 -13.40
C ASN A 53 5.02 -9.21 -13.47
N ALA A 54 4.15 -10.12 -13.95
CA ALA A 54 4.40 -11.56 -13.97
C ALA A 54 4.88 -12.14 -12.63
N ILE A 55 4.30 -11.65 -11.52
CA ILE A 55 4.67 -12.09 -10.17
C ILE A 55 3.97 -13.43 -9.88
N PRO A 56 4.66 -14.43 -9.30
CA PRO A 56 4.05 -15.71 -8.94
C PRO A 56 2.85 -15.58 -7.98
N GLU A 57 1.94 -16.56 -8.01
CA GLU A 57 0.90 -16.68 -7.00
C GLU A 57 1.44 -17.26 -5.69
N ASP A 58 0.83 -16.89 -4.57
CA ASP A 58 1.26 -17.27 -3.21
C ASP A 58 0.26 -18.22 -2.53
N GLY A 59 -0.68 -18.78 -3.30
CA GLY A 59 -1.82 -19.55 -2.83
C GLY A 59 -3.07 -18.69 -2.59
N LEU A 60 -4.25 -19.35 -2.60
CA LEU A 60 -5.58 -18.72 -2.48
C LEU A 60 -6.35 -19.20 -1.24
N SER A 61 -5.62 -19.61 -0.21
CA SER A 61 -6.21 -20.15 1.02
C SER A 61 -6.83 -19.03 1.87
N LEU A 62 -8.02 -19.28 2.42
CA LEU A 62 -8.62 -18.39 3.42
C LEU A 62 -8.11 -18.76 4.81
N THR A 63 -7.74 -17.73 5.59
CA THR A 63 -7.23 -17.87 6.96
C THR A 63 -8.33 -18.19 7.98
N GLY A 64 -9.58 -17.92 7.61
CA GLY A 64 -10.74 -18.00 8.50
C GLY A 64 -10.87 -16.82 9.47
N MET A 65 -9.92 -15.88 9.47
CA MET A 65 -9.93 -14.70 10.34
C MET A 65 -10.46 -13.45 9.64
N SER A 66 -10.35 -13.39 8.31
CA SER A 66 -10.70 -12.24 7.49
C SER A 66 -10.92 -12.65 6.03
N TYR A 67 -11.50 -11.75 5.23
CA TYR A 67 -11.48 -11.83 3.76
C TYR A 67 -10.11 -11.49 3.16
N ASP A 68 -9.16 -11.06 3.98
CA ASP A 68 -7.77 -10.98 3.60
C ASP A 68 -7.11 -12.37 3.54
N ASN A 69 -6.85 -12.83 2.31
CA ASN A 69 -6.09 -14.07 2.03
C ASN A 69 -4.59 -13.84 1.79
N SER A 70 -4.15 -12.59 1.66
CA SER A 70 -2.75 -12.23 1.41
C SER A 70 -1.98 -12.05 2.71
N GLU A 71 -2.68 -11.70 3.80
CA GLU A 71 -2.17 -11.42 5.15
C GLU A 71 -1.20 -10.23 5.26
N GLY A 72 -0.50 -9.89 4.18
CA GLY A 72 0.41 -8.76 4.11
C GLY A 72 1.22 -8.71 2.82
N LEU A 73 2.22 -7.83 2.81
CA LEU A 73 3.17 -7.67 1.71
C LEU A 73 4.29 -8.72 1.79
N GLY A 74 4.85 -9.09 0.64
CA GLY A 74 5.95 -10.05 0.56
C GLY A 74 6.69 -9.97 -0.77
N ALA A 75 7.69 -10.84 -0.97
CA ALA A 75 8.51 -10.87 -2.18
C ALA A 75 7.69 -11.04 -3.47
N SER A 76 6.54 -11.70 -3.36
CA SER A 76 5.60 -11.96 -4.45
C SER A 76 4.23 -11.29 -4.25
N THR A 77 4.04 -10.48 -3.22
CA THR A 77 2.80 -9.70 -3.01
C THR A 77 3.15 -8.23 -2.75
N TRP A 78 3.21 -7.44 -3.82
CA TRP A 78 3.62 -6.02 -3.77
C TRP A 78 2.45 -5.05 -3.55
N ARG A 79 1.23 -5.52 -3.81
CA ARG A 79 -0.01 -4.80 -3.56
C ARG A 79 -0.89 -5.66 -2.67
N HIS A 80 -1.46 -5.03 -1.66
CA HIS A 80 -2.25 -5.69 -0.63
C HIS A 80 -3.44 -4.80 -0.23
N VAL A 81 -4.61 -5.42 -0.13
CA VAL A 81 -5.88 -4.88 0.35
C VAL A 81 -6.14 -5.49 1.72
N ALA A 82 -5.91 -4.68 2.75
CA ALA A 82 -6.19 -5.04 4.13
C ALA A 82 -7.68 -4.88 4.43
N PHE A 83 -8.28 -5.90 5.03
CA PHE A 83 -9.63 -5.83 5.58
C PHE A 83 -9.53 -5.61 7.08
N VAL A 84 -9.92 -4.42 7.54
CA VAL A 84 -9.82 -4.02 8.95
C VAL A 84 -11.21 -3.66 9.46
N GLU A 85 -11.83 -4.58 10.18
CA GLU A 85 -13.10 -4.32 10.86
C GLU A 85 -12.87 -3.42 12.07
N GLN A 86 -13.72 -2.40 12.23
CA GLN A 86 -13.62 -1.44 13.33
C GLN A 86 -14.93 -1.45 14.12
N SER A 87 -14.85 -1.76 15.41
CA SER A 87 -15.97 -1.69 16.35
C SER A 87 -16.17 -0.28 16.88
N VAL A 88 -16.22 0.70 15.98
CA VAL A 88 -16.46 2.11 16.33
C VAL A 88 -17.94 2.45 16.14
N PRO A 89 -18.53 3.32 16.99
CA PRO A 89 -19.89 3.81 16.76
C PRO A 89 -19.99 4.46 15.38
N VAL A 90 -21.09 4.20 14.65
CA VAL A 90 -21.37 4.90 13.39
C VAL A 90 -21.44 6.39 13.68
N ARG A 91 -20.53 7.17 13.09
CA ARG A 91 -20.58 8.62 13.20
C ARG A 91 -21.89 9.10 12.57
N ALA A 92 -22.71 9.78 13.35
CA ALA A 92 -23.94 10.40 12.84
C ALA A 92 -23.57 11.33 11.68
N PRO A 93 -24.36 11.40 10.59
CA PRO A 93 -24.15 12.38 9.54
C PRO A 93 -24.08 13.79 10.15
N ASP A 94 -23.13 14.61 9.71
CA ASP A 94 -23.12 16.02 10.09
C ASP A 94 -24.48 16.64 9.64
N PRO A 95 -25.15 17.45 10.49
CA PRO A 95 -26.50 17.95 10.23
C PRO A 95 -26.63 18.88 9.02
#